data_AF-A0A953B976-F1
#
_entry.id   AF-A0A953B976-F1
#
_cell.length_a   1.000
_cell.length_b   1.000
_cell.length_c   1.000
_cell.angle_alpha   90.00
_cell.angle_beta   90.00
_cell.angle_gamma   90.00
#
_symmetry.space_group_name_H-M   'P 1'
#
loop_
_entity.id
_entity.type
_entity.pdbx_description
1 polymer ?
#
loop_
_entity_poly.entity_id
_entity_poly.type
_entity_poly.pdbx_seq_one_letter_code
_entity_poly.pdbx_strand_id
1 'polypeptide(L)' 'MAKKRAAEPDEVKLKKKIAAKRTNHSNPEGDAALRSLKKRLKREQRKRRALAQRKKRAAGSKASATPASA' A
#
# COMPACT_ATOMS: atom_id res chain seq x y z
N MET A 1 -24.84 -14.36 -8.75
CA MET A 1 -23.43 -14.16 -8.36
C MET A 1 -23.25 -12.78 -7.74
N ALA A 2 -23.34 -12.67 -6.41
CA ALA A 2 -23.17 -11.39 -5.72
C ALA A 2 -21.79 -10.82 -6.04
N LYS A 3 -21.76 -9.66 -6.71
CA LYS A 3 -20.53 -8.93 -7.03
C LYS A 3 -19.81 -8.65 -5.72
N LYS A 4 -18.71 -9.36 -5.43
CA LYS A 4 -17.85 -9.09 -4.26
C LYS A 4 -17.39 -7.65 -4.40
N ARG A 5 -17.96 -6.73 -3.61
CA ARG A 5 -17.50 -5.34 -3.52
C ARG A 5 -16.00 -5.39 -3.28
N ALA A 6 -15.23 -4.69 -4.11
CA ALA A 6 -13.79 -4.59 -3.94
C ALA A 6 -13.53 -4.17 -2.50
N ALA A 7 -12.97 -5.08 -1.69
CA ALA A 7 -12.70 -4.79 -0.30
C ALA A 7 -11.80 -3.56 -0.24
N GLU A 8 -12.20 -2.58 0.58
CA GLU A 8 -11.42 -1.35 0.81
C GLU A 8 -9.93 -1.69 0.96
N PRO A 9 -9.03 -0.98 0.25
CA PRO A 9 -7.60 -1.25 0.32
C PRO A 9 -7.15 -1.20 1.77
N ASP A 10 -6.32 -2.15 2.20
CA ASP A 10 -5.84 -2.20 3.57
C ASP A 10 -5.11 -0.91 3.98
N GLU A 11 -4.54 -0.20 3.01
CA GLU A 11 -3.97 1.14 3.19
C GLU A 11 -4.99 2.17 3.70
N VAL A 12 -6.22 2.18 3.14
CA VAL A 12 -7.29 3.10 3.54
C VAL A 12 -7.81 2.75 4.93
N LYS A 13 -7.99 1.46 5.21
CA LYS A 13 -8.38 0.98 6.55
C LYS A 13 -7.34 1.35 7.61
N LEU A 14 -6.05 1.22 7.30
CA LEU A 14 -4.96 1.56 8.21
C LEU A 14 -4.88 3.07 8.45
N LYS A 15 -5.07 3.90 7.42
CA LYS A 15 -5.14 5.37 7.57
C LYS A 15 -6.30 5.79 8.48
N LYS A 16 -7.50 5.22 8.28
CA LYS A 16 -8.68 5.47 9.14
C LYS A 16 -8.41 5.08 10.59
N LYS A 17 -7.82 3.89 10.84
CA LYS A 17 -7.46 3.44 12.20
C LYS A 17 -6.42 4.34 12.88
N ILE A 18 -5.42 4.82 12.13
CA ILE A 18 -4.40 5.74 12.65
C ILE A 18 -5.04 7.09 13.01
N ALA A 19 -5.90 7.63 12.15
CA ALA A 19 -6.59 8.89 12.42
C ALA A 19 -7.46 8.79 13.68
N ALA A 20 -8.29 7.75 13.79
CA ALA A 20 -9.13 7.52 14.97
C ALA A 20 -8.33 7.33 16.27
N LYS A 21 -7.15 6.68 16.21
CA LYS A 21 -6.30 6.54 17.39
C LYS A 21 -5.56 7.83 17.76
N ARG A 22 -5.22 8.68 16.79
CA ARG A 22 -4.57 9.98 17.07
C ARG A 22 -5.49 10.95 17.78
N THR A 23 -6.79 10.97 17.46
CA THR A 23 -7.75 11.86 18.10
C THR A 23 -8.05 11.47 19.56
N ASN A 24 -7.86 10.20 19.90
CA ASN A 24 -8.24 9.65 21.21
C ASN A 24 -7.07 9.52 22.20
N HIS A 25 -5.85 9.96 21.84
CA HIS A 25 -4.66 9.82 22.69
C HIS A 25 -3.99 11.16 22.98
N SER A 26 -3.78 11.43 24.27
CA SER A 26 -3.04 12.60 24.77
C SER A 26 -1.55 12.58 24.43
N ASN A 27 -0.95 11.39 24.28
CA ASN A 27 0.44 11.21 23.82
C ASN A 27 0.52 10.21 22.65
N PRO A 28 0.36 10.67 21.40
CA PRO A 28 0.30 9.80 20.22
C PRO A 28 1.66 9.21 19.79
N GLU A 29 2.80 9.74 20.25
CA GLU A 29 4.11 9.17 19.91
C GLU A 29 4.55 8.06 20.88
N GLY A 30 4.03 8.07 22.11
CA GLY A 30 4.26 7.02 23.12
C GLY A 30 3.48 5.71 22.88
N ASP A 31 2.31 5.77 22.23
CA ASP A 31 1.44 4.59 22.04
C ASP A 31 2.09 3.53 21.12
N ALA A 32 2.45 2.39 21.71
CA ALA A 32 3.00 1.24 21.00
C ALA A 32 2.03 0.70 19.91
N ALA A 33 0.72 0.77 20.14
CA ALA A 33 -0.28 0.34 19.17
C ALA A 33 -0.32 1.29 17.96
N LEU A 34 -0.28 2.60 18.18
CA LEU A 34 -0.19 3.59 17.10
C LEU A 34 1.13 3.46 16.31
N ARG A 35 2.26 3.22 16.99
CA ARG A 35 3.54 2.92 16.34
C ARG A 35 3.48 1.67 15.48
N SER A 36 2.84 0.59 15.97
CA SER A 36 2.63 -0.64 15.21
C SER A 36 1.77 -0.43 13.96
N LEU A 37 0.69 0.36 14.06
CA LEU A 37 -0.16 0.71 12.92
C LEU A 37 0.58 1.54 11.87
N LYS A 38 1.34 2.56 12.29
CA LYS A 38 2.20 3.35 11.38
C LYS A 38 3.21 2.43 10.65
N LYS A 39 3.84 1.49 11.36
CA LYS A 39 4.75 0.50 10.75
C LYS A 39 4.04 -0.37 9.70
N ARG A 40 2.84 -0.87 10.01
CA ARG A 40 2.04 -1.68 9.08
C ARG A 40 1.64 -0.89 7.83
N LEU A 41 1.22 0.36 7.98
CA LEU A 41 0.93 1.25 6.85
C LEU A 41 2.14 1.42 5.93
N LYS A 42 3.33 1.65 6.49
CA LYS A 42 4.57 1.77 5.69
C LYS A 42 4.96 0.48 4.98
N ARG A 43 4.60 -0.70 5.51
CA ARG A 43 4.81 -1.99 4.84
C ARG A 43 3.86 -2.16 3.64
N GLU A 44 2.58 -1.83 3.81
CA GLU A 44 1.60 -1.89 2.71
C GLU A 44 1.96 -0.91 1.58
N GLN A 45 2.37 0.31 1.91
CA GLN A 45 2.86 1.28 0.93
C GLN A 45 4.09 0.77 0.16
N ARG A 46 5.04 0.11 0.84
CA ARG A 46 6.18 -0.52 0.20
C ARG A 46 5.75 -1.64 -0.75
N LYS A 47 4.83 -2.52 -0.31
CA LYS A 47 4.27 -3.58 -1.15
C LYS A 47 3.58 -3.02 -2.40
N ARG A 48 2.78 -1.97 -2.26
CA ARG A 48 2.14 -1.28 -3.39
C ARG A 48 3.16 -0.71 -4.37
N ARG A 49 4.22 -0.06 -3.87
CA ARG A 49 5.32 0.45 -4.71
C ARG A 49 6.07 -0.67 -5.43
N ALA A 50 6.39 -1.77 -4.75
CA ALA A 50 7.05 -2.92 -5.36
C ALA A 50 6.19 -3.54 -6.47
N LEU A 51 4.88 -3.69 -6.25
CA LEU A 51 3.95 -4.16 -7.28
C LEU A 51 3.85 -3.19 -8.46
N ALA A 52 3.81 -1.88 -8.21
CA ALA A 52 3.82 -0.87 -9.27
C ALA A 52 5.11 -0.91 -10.09
N GLN A 53 6.27 -1.04 -9.43
CA GLN A 53 7.56 -1.20 -10.11
C GLN A 53 7.62 -2.50 -10.92
N ARG A 54 7.11 -3.62 -10.39
CA ARG A 54 7.04 -4.89 -11.14
C ARG A 54 6.16 -4.75 -12.37
N LYS A 55 5.00 -4.11 -12.26
CA LYS A 55 4.13 -3.80 -13.39
C LYS A 55 4.82 -2.91 -14.42
N LYS A 56 5.53 -1.86 -13.98
CA LYS A 56 6.33 -0.98 -14.87
C LYS A 56 7.42 -1.78 -15.60
N ARG A 57 8.16 -2.64 -14.90
CA ARG A 57 9.20 -3.49 -15.51
C ARG A 57 8.60 -4.50 -16.50
N ALA A 58 7.48 -5.13 -16.16
CA ALA A 58 6.79 -6.03 -17.09
C ALA A 58 6.26 -5.29 -18.32
N ALA A 59 5.74 -4.06 -18.16
CA ALA A 59 5.35 -3.22 -19.29
C ALA A 59 6.55 -2.81 -20.15
N GLY A 60 7.68 -2.47 -19.53
CA GLY A 60 8.94 -2.18 -20.25
C GLY A 60 9.53 -3.41 -20.95
N SER A 61 9.41 -4.60 -20.35
CA SER A 61 9.84 -5.87 -20.95
C SER A 61 8.99 -6.28 -22.17
N LYS A 62 7.73 -5.83 -22.24
CA LYS A 62 6.91 -5.98 -23.45
C LYS A 62 7.29 -4.99 -24.55
N ALA A 63 7.91 -3.86 -24.20
CA ALA A 63 8.44 -2.89 -25.16
C ALA A 63 9.86 -3.22 -25.65
N SER A 64 10.59 -4.09 -24.94
CA SER A 64 11.91 -4.59 -25.36
C SER A 64 11.85 -5.93 -26.13
N ALA A 65 10.65 -6.38 -26.50
CA ALA A 65 10.44 -7.59 -27.31
C ALA A 65 10.20 -7.28 -28.80
N THR A 66 10.44 -6.05 -29.25
CA THR A 66 10.76 -5.79 -30.65
C THR A 66 12.23 -6.15 -30.86
N PRO A 67 12.55 -7.15 -31.70
CA PRO A 67 13.93 -7.40 -32.05
C PRO A 67 14.47 -6.14 -32.72
N ALA A 68 15.60 -5.63 -32.23
CA ALA A 68 16.42 -4.74 -33.02
C ALA A 68 16.96 -5.56 -34.20
N SER A 69 16.21 -5.54 -35.30
CA SER A 69 16.65 -5.99 -36.61
C SER A 69 16.57 -4.81 -37.57
N ALA A 70 17.75 -4.30 -37.94
CA ALA A 70 18.16 -3.56 -39.15
C ALA A 70 19.24 -2.53 -38.77
#